data_AF-A0A7W0JLT9-F1
#
_entry.id   AF-A0A7W0JLT9-F1
#
_cell.length_a   1.000
_cell.length_b   1.000
_cell.length_c   1.000
_cell.angle_alpha   90.00
_cell.angle_beta   90.00
_cell.angle_gamma   90.00
#
_symmetry.space_group_name_H-M   'P 1'
#
loop_
_entity.id
_entity.type
_entity.pdbx_description
1 polymer ?
#
loop_
_entity_poly.entity_id
_entity_poly.type
_entity_poly.pdbx_seq_one_letter_code
_entity_poly.pdbx_strand_id
1 'polypeptide(L)'
;MRIFLWLNFVLSSLIVLLIFVQAYFIATYTISNQNAQGALDAHGIVGGLFIHGFELLVFLTAFGAWPKQWRWIGFTFALFVVGTVQIFLLPEDSDEVVSNSAAYVHGLHGLFALIVLVMAAIIAHRGMRDLGLRRARDDAADVDMPRSQP
;
A
#
# COMPACT_ATOMS: atom_id res chain seq x y z
N MET A 1 21.47 5.17 3.64
CA MET A 1 21.98 5.34 2.24
C MET A 1 20.84 5.81 1.35
N ARG A 2 21.07 6.78 0.45
CA ARG A 2 19.98 7.43 -0.33
C ARG A 2 19.21 6.46 -1.24
N ILE A 3 19.86 5.40 -1.72
CA ILE A 3 19.22 4.36 -2.54
C ILE A 3 18.08 3.63 -1.79
N PHE A 4 18.29 3.30 -0.51
CA PHE A 4 17.25 2.62 0.29
C PHE A 4 16.06 3.52 0.59
N LEU A 5 16.28 4.83 0.77
CA LEU A 5 15.19 5.80 0.90
C LEU A 5 14.35 5.87 -0.38
N TRP A 6 15.00 5.86 -1.55
CA TRP A 6 14.32 5.80 -2.84
C TRP A 6 13.53 4.50 -3.01
N LEU A 7 14.14 3.34 -2.74
CA LEU A 7 13.45 2.05 -2.81
C LEU A 7 12.23 2.04 -1.91
N ASN A 8 12.39 2.45 -0.65
CA ASN A 8 11.30 2.47 0.32
C ASN A 8 10.16 3.41 -0.12
N PHE A 9 10.50 4.62 -0.59
CA PHE A 9 9.53 5.58 -1.13
C PHE A 9 8.78 5.04 -2.35
N VAL A 10 9.49 4.48 -3.33
CA VAL A 10 8.87 3.96 -4.56
C VAL A 10 7.98 2.77 -4.25
N LEU A 11 8.47 1.79 -3.47
CA LEU A 11 7.70 0.59 -3.13
C LEU A 11 6.43 0.94 -2.33
N SER A 12 6.54 1.81 -1.32
CA SER A 12 5.36 2.25 -0.55
C SER A 12 4.37 3.05 -1.39
N SER A 13 4.85 3.85 -2.34
CA SER A 13 3.98 4.53 -3.32
C SER A 13 3.29 3.55 -4.26
N LEU A 14 3.99 2.51 -4.71
CA LEU A 14 3.40 1.45 -5.53
C LEU A 14 2.32 0.68 -4.78
N ILE A 15 2.50 0.36 -3.49
CA ILE A 15 1.46 -0.25 -2.66
C ILE A 15 0.19 0.61 -2.66
N VAL A 16 0.33 1.92 -2.44
CA VAL A 16 -0.81 2.86 -2.47
C VAL A 16 -1.57 2.77 -3.80
N LEU A 17 -0.86 2.81 -4.94
CA LEU A 17 -1.47 2.73 -6.26
C LEU A 17 -2.11 1.37 -6.53
N LEU A 18 -1.44 0.29 -6.15
CA LEU A 18 -1.92 -1.07 -6.37
C LEU A 18 -3.16 -1.40 -5.55
N ILE A 19 -3.36 -0.79 -4.38
CA ILE A 19 -4.62 -0.95 -3.62
C ILE A 19 -5.81 -0.40 -4.40
N PHE A 20 -5.67 0.73 -5.11
CA PHE A 20 -6.75 1.21 -5.99
C PHE A 20 -6.99 0.28 -7.17
N VAL A 21 -5.93 -0.28 -7.76
CA VAL A 21 -6.05 -1.29 -8.83
C VAL A 21 -6.75 -2.55 -8.33
N GLN A 22 -6.39 -3.02 -7.13
CA GLN A 22 -7.01 -4.16 -6.48
C GLN A 22 -8.51 -3.92 -6.20
N ALA A 23 -8.86 -2.72 -5.72
CA ALA A 23 -10.24 -2.30 -5.49
C ALA A 23 -11.04 -2.23 -6.80
N TYR A 24 -10.43 -1.74 -7.88
CA TYR A 24 -11.04 -1.73 -9.22
C TYR A 24 -11.35 -3.15 -9.71
N PHE A 25 -10.43 -4.10 -9.53
CA PHE A 25 -10.63 -5.48 -9.96
C PHE A 25 -11.75 -6.19 -9.20
N ILE A 26 -11.78 -6.08 -7.87
CA ILE A 26 -12.88 -6.69 -7.09
C ILE A 26 -14.22 -6.03 -7.40
N ALA A 27 -14.26 -4.71 -7.57
CA ALA A 27 -15.47 -4.00 -7.99
C ALA A 27 -15.94 -4.46 -9.37
N THR A 28 -15.01 -4.66 -10.32
CA THR A 28 -15.32 -5.18 -11.66
C THR A 28 -15.93 -6.58 -11.57
N TYR A 29 -15.33 -7.48 -10.78
CA TYR A 29 -15.88 -8.81 -10.52
C TYR A 29 -17.30 -8.74 -9.94
N THR A 30 -17.52 -7.93 -8.91
CA THR A 30 -18.84 -7.77 -8.27
C THR A 30 -19.88 -7.18 -9.21
N ILE A 31 -19.57 -6.06 -9.89
CA ILE A 31 -20.49 -5.36 -10.81
C ILE A 31 -20.81 -6.22 -12.04
N SER A 32 -19.88 -7.09 -12.46
CA SER A 32 -20.12 -8.05 -13.56
C SER A 32 -21.06 -9.20 -13.20
N ASN A 33 -21.67 -9.19 -12.01
CA ASN A 33 -22.41 -10.33 -11.44
C ASN A 33 -21.54 -11.59 -11.39
N GLN A 34 -20.27 -11.44 -10.98
CA GLN A 34 -19.31 -12.54 -10.80
C GLN A 34 -18.91 -13.27 -12.10
N ASN A 35 -19.17 -12.69 -13.26
CA ASN A 35 -18.81 -13.28 -14.56
C ASN A 35 -17.36 -12.95 -14.98
N ALA A 36 -16.75 -11.91 -14.42
CA ALA A 36 -15.38 -11.50 -14.73
C ALA A 36 -14.35 -12.22 -13.84
N GLN A 37 -14.22 -13.55 -13.96
CA GLN A 37 -13.29 -14.34 -13.14
C GLN A 37 -11.83 -13.88 -13.27
N GLY A 38 -11.39 -13.47 -14.46
CA GLY A 38 -10.06 -12.89 -14.64
C GLY A 38 -9.81 -11.62 -13.82
N ALA A 39 -10.86 -10.87 -13.44
CA ALA A 39 -10.71 -9.74 -12.52
C ALA A 39 -10.51 -10.21 -11.07
N LEU A 40 -11.16 -11.31 -10.65
CA LEU A 40 -10.91 -11.91 -9.34
C LEU A 40 -9.49 -12.48 -9.24
N ASP A 41 -9.02 -13.17 -10.29
CA ASP A 41 -7.65 -13.68 -10.37
C ASP A 41 -6.64 -12.53 -10.30
N ALA A 42 -6.88 -11.46 -11.08
CA ALA A 42 -6.01 -10.28 -11.06
C ALA A 42 -6.02 -9.58 -9.69
N HIS A 43 -7.17 -9.48 -9.03
CA HIS A 43 -7.28 -8.98 -7.66
C HIS A 43 -6.41 -9.79 -6.68
N GLY A 44 -6.49 -11.12 -6.76
CA GLY A 44 -5.70 -12.04 -5.95
C GLY A 44 -4.19 -11.92 -6.20
N ILE A 45 -3.77 -11.91 -7.46
CA ILE A 45 -2.35 -11.78 -7.84
C ILE A 45 -1.78 -10.42 -7.41
N VAL A 46 -2.51 -9.33 -7.65
CA VAL A 46 -2.07 -7.99 -7.23
C VAL A 46 -1.93 -7.90 -5.72
N GLY A 47 -2.88 -8.46 -4.96
CA GLY A 47 -2.81 -8.50 -3.50
C GLY A 47 -1.67 -9.37 -2.97
N GLY A 48 -1.71 -10.66 -3.30
CA GLY A 48 -0.86 -11.66 -2.69
C GLY A 48 0.60 -11.62 -3.16
N LEU A 49 0.84 -11.35 -4.45
CA LEU A 49 2.21 -11.31 -4.98
C LEU A 49 2.81 -9.91 -4.94
N PHE A 50 2.11 -8.93 -5.51
CA PHE A 50 2.69 -7.61 -5.71
C PHE A 50 2.65 -6.74 -4.46
N ILE A 51 1.45 -6.48 -3.91
CA ILE A 51 1.30 -5.66 -2.70
C ILE A 51 2.08 -6.30 -1.55
N HIS A 52 1.83 -7.57 -1.25
CA HIS A 52 2.50 -8.23 -0.11
C HIS A 52 4.01 -8.38 -0.30
N GLY A 53 4.47 -8.69 -1.52
CA GLY A 53 5.88 -8.71 -1.85
C GLY A 53 6.53 -7.34 -1.64
N PHE A 54 5.84 -6.25 -2.00
CA PHE A 54 6.34 -4.90 -1.76
C PHE A 54 6.34 -4.52 -0.29
N GLU A 55 5.37 -4.96 0.51
CA GLU A 55 5.35 -4.74 1.96
C GLU A 55 6.58 -5.34 2.63
N LEU A 56 6.95 -6.57 2.26
CA LEU A 56 8.18 -7.22 2.71
C LEU A 56 9.42 -6.41 2.32
N LEU A 57 9.49 -5.98 1.06
CA LEU A 57 10.63 -5.18 0.58
C LEU A 57 10.69 -3.80 1.25
N VAL A 58 9.55 -3.16 1.55
CA VAL A 58 9.48 -1.93 2.33
C VAL A 58 10.04 -2.15 3.74
N PHE A 59 9.69 -3.26 4.39
CA PHE A 59 10.27 -3.63 5.68
C PHE A 59 11.79 -3.84 5.60
N LEU A 60 12.27 -4.66 4.67
CA LEU A 60 13.71 -4.95 4.54
C LEU A 60 14.52 -3.70 4.18
N THR A 61 14.01 -2.85 3.30
CA THR A 61 14.70 -1.61 2.91
C THR A 61 14.74 -0.57 4.03
N ALA A 62 13.84 -0.65 5.03
CA ALA A 62 13.81 0.26 6.17
C ALA A 62 15.10 0.23 7.00
N PHE A 63 15.78 -0.92 7.09
CA PHE A 63 17.07 -1.03 7.78
C PHE A 63 18.17 -0.17 7.12
N GLY A 64 18.18 -0.06 5.78
CA GLY A 64 19.11 0.79 5.05
C GLY A 64 18.67 2.25 4.91
N ALA A 65 17.37 2.50 4.93
CA ALA A 65 16.76 3.82 4.88
C ALA A 65 16.91 4.56 6.21
N TRP A 66 16.65 3.88 7.33
CA TRP A 66 16.61 4.47 8.67
C TRP A 66 17.32 3.60 9.74
N PRO A 67 18.64 3.36 9.64
CA PRO A 67 19.39 2.34 10.41
C PRO A 67 19.43 2.48 11.94
N LYS A 68 18.80 3.50 12.52
CA LYS A 68 18.69 3.71 13.98
C LYS A 68 17.30 4.14 14.43
N GLN A 69 16.34 4.25 13.50
CA GLN A 69 14.99 4.70 13.80
C GLN A 69 14.07 3.49 13.94
N TRP A 70 14.27 2.73 15.02
CA TRP A 70 13.55 1.48 15.30
C TRP A 70 12.03 1.63 15.28
N ARG A 71 11.50 2.82 15.62
CA ARG A 71 10.06 3.13 15.50
C ARG A 71 9.55 2.97 14.06
N TRP A 72 10.34 3.40 13.08
CA TRP A 72 9.97 3.30 11.66
C TRP A 72 10.17 1.88 11.11
N ILE A 73 11.23 1.20 11.53
CA ILE A 73 11.44 -0.22 11.21
C ILE A 73 10.28 -1.07 11.77
N GLY A 74 9.85 -0.79 13.00
CA GLY A 74 8.68 -1.44 13.59
C GLY A 74 7.39 -1.10 12.86
N PHE A 75 7.23 0.14 12.36
CA PHE A 75 6.06 0.54 11.59
C PHE A 75 5.98 -0.15 10.21
N THR A 76 7.11 -0.29 9.50
CA THR A 76 7.15 -1.03 8.24
C THR A 76 7.01 -2.54 8.46
N PHE A 77 7.50 -3.07 9.58
CA PHE A 77 7.20 -4.44 10.00
C PHE A 77 5.71 -4.64 10.27
N ALA A 78 5.07 -3.70 10.98
CA ALA A 78 3.64 -3.75 11.24
C ALA A 78 2.82 -3.72 9.93
N LEU A 79 3.24 -2.94 8.93
CA LEU A 79 2.63 -2.95 7.59
C LEU A 79 2.64 -4.38 7.01
N PHE A 80 3.80 -5.04 7.02
CA PHE A 80 3.95 -6.41 6.52
C PHE A 80 3.08 -7.41 7.30
N VAL A 81 3.06 -7.31 8.64
CA VAL A 81 2.22 -8.18 9.48
C VAL A 81 0.74 -7.97 9.21
N VAL A 82 0.27 -6.73 9.07
CA VAL A 82 -1.13 -6.44 8.74
C VAL A 82 -1.48 -7.02 7.36
N GLY A 83 -0.60 -6.86 6.36
CA GLY A 83 -0.79 -7.49 5.06
C GLY A 83 -0.82 -9.02 5.11
N THR A 84 0.03 -9.65 5.93
CA THR A 84 -0.03 -11.10 6.18
C THR A 84 -1.38 -11.51 6.79
N VAL A 85 -1.88 -10.76 7.79
CA VAL A 85 -3.19 -11.02 8.40
C VAL A 85 -4.31 -10.93 7.35
N GLN A 86 -4.24 -9.98 6.41
CA GLN A 86 -5.24 -9.88 5.34
C GLN A 86 -5.30 -11.11 4.43
N ILE A 87 -4.17 -11.79 4.20
CA ILE A 87 -4.12 -13.03 3.41
C ILE A 87 -4.84 -14.16 4.15
N PHE A 88 -4.67 -14.25 5.48
CA PHE A 88 -5.34 -15.27 6.29
C PHE A 88 -6.82 -14.99 6.59
N LEU A 89 -7.31 -13.79 6.24
CA LEU A 89 -8.74 -13.46 6.26
C LEU A 89 -9.46 -13.86 4.95
N LEU A 90 -8.82 -14.66 4.08
CA LEU A 90 -9.50 -15.28 2.95
C LEU A 90 -10.31 -16.49 3.46
N PRO A 91 -11.60 -16.63 3.10
CA PRO A 91 -12.37 -17.81 3.48
C PRO A 91 -11.71 -19.09 2.96
N GLU A 92 -11.72 -20.16 3.76
CA GLU A 92 -11.42 -21.49 3.25
C GLU A 92 -12.52 -21.91 2.27
N ASP A 93 -12.13 -22.48 1.13
CA ASP A 93 -12.99 -23.08 0.13
C ASP A 93 -13.82 -24.21 0.78
N SER A 94 -14.93 -23.84 1.43
CA SER A 94 -15.89 -24.76 1.98
C SER A 94 -17.20 -24.54 1.26
N ASP A 95 -17.60 -25.55 0.47
CA ASP A 95 -18.76 -25.61 -0.40
C ASP A 95 -20.13 -25.54 0.32
N GLU A 96 -20.20 -25.04 1.55
CA GLU A 96 -21.44 -24.98 2.32
C GLU A 96 -21.79 -23.54 2.67
N VAL A 97 -22.90 -23.07 2.07
CA VAL A 97 -23.77 -21.97 2.54
C VAL A 97 -22.99 -20.79 3.10
N VAL A 98 -22.88 -19.69 2.34
CA VAL A 98 -22.31 -18.41 2.82
C VAL A 98 -22.89 -18.08 4.20
N SER A 99 -22.16 -18.46 5.23
CA SER A 99 -22.50 -18.14 6.60
C SER A 99 -22.26 -16.65 6.74
N ASN A 100 -23.07 -15.95 7.55
CA ASN A 100 -22.86 -14.52 7.77
C ASN A 100 -21.40 -14.20 8.17
N SER A 101 -20.72 -15.13 8.83
CA SER A 101 -19.27 -15.09 9.13
C SER A 101 -18.38 -14.89 7.90
N ALA A 102 -18.61 -15.57 6.78
CA ALA A 102 -17.79 -15.44 5.57
C ALA A 102 -17.90 -14.03 4.96
N ALA A 103 -19.10 -13.43 5.00
CA ALA A 103 -19.31 -12.05 4.54
C ALA A 103 -18.61 -11.02 5.45
N TYR A 104 -18.67 -11.21 6.78
CA TYR A 104 -17.95 -10.34 7.73
C TYR A 104 -16.43 -10.43 7.59
N VAL A 105 -15.89 -11.63 7.37
CA VAL A 105 -14.46 -11.87 7.14
C VAL A 105 -13.99 -11.16 5.87
N HIS A 106 -14.75 -11.22 4.77
CA HIS A 106 -14.48 -10.43 3.56
C HIS A 106 -14.55 -8.91 3.81
N GLY A 107 -15.53 -8.44 4.58
CA GLY A 107 -15.63 -7.02 4.96
C GLY A 107 -14.42 -6.54 5.78
N LEU A 108 -13.92 -7.38 6.70
CA LEU A 108 -12.71 -7.09 7.47
C LEU A 108 -11.48 -6.99 6.56
N HIS A 109 -11.33 -7.89 5.58
CA HIS A 109 -10.24 -7.80 4.60
C HIS A 109 -10.23 -6.44 3.89
N GLY A 110 -11.40 -5.96 3.44
CA GLY A 110 -11.54 -4.63 2.83
C GLY A 110 -11.20 -3.48 3.78
N LEU A 111 -11.61 -3.55 5.05
CA LEU A 111 -11.23 -2.54 6.06
C LEU A 111 -9.72 -2.51 6.30
N PHE A 112 -9.09 -3.68 6.44
CA PHE A 112 -7.63 -3.75 6.59
C PHE A 112 -6.89 -3.19 5.37
N ALA A 113 -7.46 -3.29 4.16
CA ALA A 113 -6.85 -2.72 2.96
C ALA A 113 -6.76 -1.18 3.07
N LEU A 114 -7.74 -0.54 3.69
CA LEU A 114 -7.67 0.90 3.99
C LEU A 114 -6.61 1.22 5.04
N ILE A 115 -6.41 0.35 6.02
CA ILE A 115 -5.34 0.52 7.01
C ILE A 115 -3.97 0.41 6.33
N VAL A 116 -3.75 -0.61 5.50
CA VAL A 116 -2.53 -0.78 4.69
C VAL A 116 -2.30 0.44 3.80
N LEU A 117 -3.35 0.94 3.13
CA LEU A 117 -3.29 2.15 2.32
C LEU A 117 -2.76 3.35 3.11
N VAL A 118 -3.32 3.60 4.29
CA VAL A 118 -2.90 4.72 5.16
C VAL A 118 -1.47 4.52 5.64
N MET A 119 -1.10 3.32 6.09
CA MET A 119 0.25 3.03 6.55
C MET A 119 1.28 3.22 5.43
N ALA A 120 1.02 2.67 4.24
CA ALA A 120 1.86 2.82 3.06
C ALA A 120 1.99 4.30 2.65
N ALA A 121 0.89 5.06 2.69
CA ALA A 121 0.90 6.50 2.40
C ALA A 121 1.73 7.29 3.42
N ILE A 122 1.67 6.95 4.71
CA ILE A 122 2.51 7.56 5.75
C ILE A 122 4.00 7.28 5.50
N ILE A 123 4.35 6.04 5.15
CA ILE A 123 5.73 5.64 4.82
C ILE A 123 6.22 6.38 3.57
N ALA A 124 5.42 6.41 2.51
CA ALA A 124 5.73 7.14 1.28
C ALA A 124 5.92 8.63 1.55
N HIS A 125 5.03 9.24 2.33
CA HIS A 125 5.14 10.65 2.71
C HIS A 125 6.42 10.94 3.50
N ARG A 126 6.80 10.04 4.42
CA ARG A 126 8.05 10.14 5.17
C ARG A 126 9.26 10.03 4.23
N GLY A 127 9.28 9.03 3.35
CA GLY A 127 10.34 8.84 2.36
C GLY A 127 10.51 10.07 1.47
N MET A 128 9.42 10.64 0.97
CA MET A 128 9.42 11.88 0.18
C MET A 128 10.04 13.07 0.94
N ARG A 129 9.72 13.23 2.24
CA ARG A 129 10.29 14.28 3.09
C ARG A 129 11.79 14.08 3.31
N ASP A 130 12.21 12.85 3.60
CA ASP A 130 13.61 12.51 3.86
C ASP A 130 14.47 12.57 2.59
N LEU A 131 13.85 12.40 1.41
CA LEU A 131 14.48 12.63 0.10
C LEU A 131 14.58 14.12 -0.28
N GLY A 132 13.91 15.01 0.46
CA GLY A 132 13.91 16.46 0.22
C GLY A 132 13.02 16.92 -0.94
N LEU A 133 12.17 16.05 -1.50
CA LEU A 133 11.37 16.33 -2.70
C LEU A 133 10.32 17.43 -2.50
N ARG A 134 9.83 17.61 -1.27
CA ARG A 134 8.83 18.64 -0.95
C ARG A 134 9.45 20.05 -0.93
N ARG A 135 10.66 20.19 -0.38
CA ARG A 135 11.35 21.49 -0.31
C ARG A 135 11.78 21.98 -1.69
N ALA A 136 12.27 21.07 -2.53
CA ALA A 136 12.63 21.39 -3.91
C ALA A 136 11.46 21.90 -4.75
N ARG A 137 10.22 21.44 -4.49
CA ARG A 137 9.01 21.93 -5.17
C ARG A 137 8.62 23.33 -4.72
N ASP A 138 8.70 23.60 -3.41
CA ASP A 138 8.37 24.92 -2.85
C ASP A 138 9.37 25.99 -3.33
N ASP A 139 10.67 25.65 -3.37
CA ASP A 139 11.73 26.53 -3.87
C ASP A 139 11.56 26.82 -5.38
N ALA A 140 11.15 25.83 -6.18
CA ALA A 140 10.89 26.02 -7.62
C ALA A 140 9.66 26.92 -7.88
N ALA A 141 8.61 26.81 -7.04
CA ALA A 141 7.42 27.64 -7.16
C ALA A 141 7.68 29.11 -6.78
N ASP A 142 8.63 29.38 -5.88
CA ASP A 142 9.02 30.74 -5.47
C ASP A 142 9.87 31.47 -6.54
N VAL A 143 10.65 30.72 -7.34
CA VAL A 143 11.48 31.28 -8.42
C VAL A 143 10.64 31.74 -9.62
N ASP A 144 9.50 31.09 -9.89
CA ASP A 144 8.63 31.40 -11.04
C ASP A 144 7.65 32.55 -10.79
N MET A 145 7.58 33.09 -9.57
CA MET A 145 6.74 34.26 -9.26
C MET A 145 7.51 35.54 -9.60
N PRO A 146 7.05 36.37 -10.58
CA PRO A 146 7.66 37.66 -10.84
C PRO A 146 7.53 38.50 -9.56
N ARG A 147 8.65 38.81 -8.91
CA ARG A 147 8.65 39.78 -7.83
C ARG A 147 8.20 41.11 -8.43
N SER A 148 6.96 41.51 -8.17
CA SER A 148 6.50 42.86 -8.49
C SER A 148 7.34 43.81 -7.63
N GLN A 149 8.33 44.44 -8.26
CA GLN A 149 9.11 45.48 -7.61
C GLN A 149 8.22 46.73 -7.46
N PRO A 150 8.30 47.41 -6.30
CA PRO A 150 7.55 48.65 -6.04
C PRO A 150 7.99 49.81 -6.93
#